data_AF-A0A3P3DD88-F1
#
_entry.id   AF-A0A3P3DD88-F1
#
_cell.length_a   1.000
_cell.length_b   1.000
_cell.length_c   1.000
_cell.angle_alpha   90.00
_cell.angle_beta   90.00
_cell.angle_gamma   90.00
#
_symmetry.space_group_name_H-M   'P 1'
#
loop_
_entity.id
_entity.type
_entity.pdbx_description
1 polymer ?
#
loop_
_entity_poly.entity_id
_entity_poly.type
_entity_poly.pdbx_seq_one_letter_code
_entity_poly.pdbx_strand_id
1 'polypeptide(L)' 'RFGEECLSAHGCMTLANAKEKMETWLSDDNTERPHGAIGDKTPCELANPGPASGPSPGQTPENSSLG' A
#
# COMPACT_ATOMS: atom_id res chain seq x y z
N ARG A 1 30.26 -28.86 -1.29
CA ARG A 1 30.19 -27.54 -0.65
C ARG A 1 29.36 -26.66 -1.55
N PHE A 2 28.04 -26.78 -1.43
CA PHE A 2 27.05 -25.99 -2.16
C PHE A 2 26.17 -25.40 -1.07
N GLY A 3 26.33 -24.13 -0.77
CA GLY A 3 25.59 -23.51 0.33
C GLY A 3 26.20 -22.24 0.91
N GLU A 4 27.20 -21.63 0.26
CA GLU A 4 27.77 -20.37 0.73
C GLU A 4 27.69 -19.27 -0.35
N GLU A 5 27.75 -19.60 -1.64
CA GLU A 5 27.68 -18.57 -2.69
C GLU A 5 26.29 -18.04 -3.05
N CYS A 6 25.19 -18.70 -2.65
CA CYS A 6 23.84 -18.14 -2.80
C CYS A 6 23.42 -17.23 -1.62
N LEU A 7 24.36 -16.90 -0.73
CA LEU A 7 24.11 -15.98 0.38
C LEU A 7 24.50 -14.53 0.03
N SER A 8 25.08 -14.24 -1.14
CA SER A 8 25.67 -12.93 -1.42
C SER A 8 24.79 -11.92 -2.19
N ALA A 9 23.55 -12.23 -2.57
CA ALA A 9 22.77 -11.34 -3.44
C ALA A 9 21.48 -10.84 -2.77
N HIS A 10 21.48 -9.58 -2.36
CA HIS A 10 20.31 -8.71 -2.13
C HIS A 10 19.60 -8.76 -0.75
N GLY A 11 20.05 -7.90 0.17
CA GLY A 11 19.20 -7.08 1.07
C GLY A 11 18.30 -7.74 2.12
N CYS A 12 18.28 -9.06 2.23
CA CYS A 12 17.46 -9.80 3.20
C CYS A 12 18.23 -10.98 3.80
N MET A 13 19.28 -10.69 4.57
CA MET A 13 20.14 -11.75 5.12
C MET A 13 19.55 -12.47 6.34
N THR A 14 18.44 -12.00 6.91
CA THR A 14 17.78 -12.66 8.04
C THR A 14 16.26 -12.58 7.93
N LEU A 15 15.57 -13.61 8.43
CA LEU A 15 14.10 -13.61 8.57
C LEU A 15 13.63 -12.43 9.44
N ALA A 16 14.43 -12.01 10.41
CA ALA A 16 14.14 -10.85 11.24
C ALA A 16 14.07 -9.56 10.39
N ASN A 17 15.08 -9.31 9.55
CA ASN A 17 15.10 -8.16 8.64
C ASN A 17 14.00 -8.26 7.55
N ALA A 18 13.66 -9.48 7.10
CA ALA A 18 12.52 -9.68 6.21
C ALA A 18 11.21 -9.21 6.86
N LYS A 19 10.98 -9.65 8.11
CA LYS A 19 9.80 -9.32 8.89
C LYS A 19 9.69 -7.82 9.16
N GLU A 20 10.78 -7.19 9.60
CA GLU A 20 10.83 -5.75 9.83
C GLU A 20 10.41 -4.97 8.58
N LYS A 21 11.02 -5.28 7.43
CA LYS A 21 10.72 -4.59 6.17
C LYS A 21 9.28 -4.83 5.69
N MET A 22 8.74 -6.03 5.90
CA MET A 22 7.34 -6.32 5.58
C MET A 22 6.39 -5.56 6.50
N GLU A 23 6.67 -5.49 7.80
CA GLU A 23 5.84 -4.79 8.77
C GLU A 23 5.84 -3.29 8.52
N THR A 24 7.01 -2.71 8.23
CA THR A 24 7.12 -1.31 7.79
C THR A 24 6.30 -1.08 6.53
N TRP A 25 6.46 -1.91 5.50
CA TRP A 25 5.72 -1.76 4.25
C TRP A 25 4.20 -1.88 4.45
N LEU A 26 3.75 -2.86 5.25
CA LEU A 26 2.34 -3.05 5.57
C LEU A 26 1.76 -1.87 6.35
N SER A 27 2.52 -1.26 7.25
CA SER A 27 2.08 -0.07 7.96
C SER A 27 1.88 1.09 6.97
N ASP A 28 2.90 1.40 6.19
CA ASP A 28 2.92 2.50 5.20
C ASP A 28 1.75 2.38 4.20
N ASP A 29 1.58 1.19 3.62
CA ASP A 29 0.57 0.94 2.59
C ASP A 29 -0.87 1.02 3.13
N ASN A 30 -1.08 0.57 4.37
CA ASN A 30 -2.40 0.56 4.98
C ASN A 30 -2.80 1.90 5.62
N THR A 31 -1.84 2.73 6.04
CA THR A 31 -2.14 3.94 6.84
C THR A 31 -1.71 5.25 6.22
N GLU A 32 -0.76 5.28 5.27
CA GLU A 32 -0.20 6.53 4.76
C GLU A 32 -0.40 6.72 3.25
N ARG A 33 -0.65 5.64 2.50
CA ARG A 33 -0.76 5.68 1.03
C ARG A 33 -2.23 5.66 0.59
N PRO A 34 -2.78 6.78 0.08
CA PRO A 34 -4.11 6.77 -0.50
C PRO A 34 -4.09 6.05 -1.85
N HIS A 35 -5.14 5.27 -2.12
CA HIS A 35 -5.28 4.52 -3.36
C HIS A 35 -6.48 5.05 -4.15
N GLY A 36 -6.25 5.50 -5.39
CA GLY A 36 -7.30 6.05 -6.24
C GLY A 36 -8.47 5.08 -6.50
N ALA A 37 -8.21 3.77 -6.53
CA ALA A 37 -9.23 2.74 -6.70
C ALA A 37 -10.26 2.68 -5.56
N ILE A 38 -9.94 3.21 -4.37
CA ILE A 38 -10.85 3.29 -3.22
C ILE A 38 -11.21 4.73 -2.85
N GLY A 39 -11.15 5.63 -3.84
CA GLY A 39 -11.55 7.02 -3.68
C GLY A 39 -10.52 7.88 -2.96
N ASP A 40 -9.24 7.64 -3.25
CA ASP A 40 -8.10 8.38 -2.69
C ASP A 40 -8.01 8.27 -1.15
N LYS A 41 -8.37 7.09 -0.63
CA LYS A 41 -8.31 6.76 0.79
C LYS A 41 -7.26 5.70 1.03
N THR A 42 -6.73 5.65 2.24
CA THR A 42 -5.95 4.51 2.71
C THR A 42 -6.88 3.33 3.02
N PRO A 43 -6.38 2.08 3.01
CA PRO A 43 -7.16 0.91 3.41
C PRO A 43 -7.72 1.02 4.83
N CYS A 44 -6.97 1.62 5.76
CA CYS A 44 -7.42 1.86 7.13
C CYS A 44 -8.64 2.80 7.19
N GLU A 45 -8.62 3.90 6.44
CA GLU A 45 -9.74 4.83 6.34
C GLU A 45 -10.97 4.22 5.67
N LEU A 46 -10.76 3.28 4.74
CA LEU A 46 -11.86 2.52 4.14
C LEU A 46 -12.47 1.50 5.13
N ALA A 47 -11.63 0.81 5.91
CA ALA A 47 -12.06 -0.20 6.86
C ALA A 47 -12.77 0.39 8.09
N ASN A 48 -12.35 1.58 8.51
CA ASN A 48 -12.98 2.33 9.58
C ASN A 48 -13.35 3.74 9.09
N PRO A 49 -14.37 3.86 8.24
CA PRO A 49 -14.89 5.16 7.87
C PRO A 49 -15.45 5.76 9.16
N GLY A 50 -14.85 6.84 9.64
CA GLY A 50 -15.39 7.59 10.79
C GLY A 50 -16.87 7.97 10.58
N PRO A 51 -17.53 8.62 11.55
CA PRO A 51 -18.92 9.05 11.38
C PRO A 51 -19.03 9.84 10.07
N ALA A 52 -19.86 9.34 9.14
CA ALA A 52 -19.83 9.68 7.73
C ALA A 52 -19.83 11.20 7.47
N SER A 53 -18.66 11.81 7.34
CA SER A 53 -18.50 13.19 6.89
C SER A 53 -18.61 13.23 5.38
N GLY A 54 -19.85 13.17 4.88
CA GLY A 54 -20.29 13.65 3.56
C GLY A 54 -19.64 13.05 2.31
N PRO A 55 -20.26 13.25 1.13
CA PRO A 55 -19.63 12.88 -0.13
C PRO A 55 -18.45 13.83 -0.41
N SER A 56 -17.26 13.26 -0.65
CA SER A 56 -16.10 14.01 -1.13
C SER A 56 -16.37 14.47 -2.58
N PRO A 57 -16.32 15.78 -2.88
CA PRO A 57 -16.52 16.28 -4.23
C PRO A 57 -15.25 16.05 -5.05
N GLY A 58 -15.13 14.87 -5.66
CA GLY A 58 -13.95 14.53 -6.46
C GLY A 58 -14.13 13.42 -7.50
N GLN A 59 -15.34 12.88 -7.67
CA GLN A 59 -15.60 11.98 -8.79
C GLN A 59 -15.99 12.80 -10.02
N THR A 60 -15.01 13.28 -10.78
CA THR A 60 -15.27 13.58 -12.19
C THR A 60 -15.21 12.26 -12.95
N PRO A 61 -16.31 11.78 -13.56
CA PRO A 61 -16.21 10.74 -14.57
C PRO A 61 -15.58 11.36 -15.81
N GLU A 62 -14.26 11.26 -15.96
CA GLU A 62 -13.59 11.45 -17.25
C GLU A 62 -13.86 10.24 -18.14
N ASN A 63 -15.12 10.05 -18.53
CA ASN A 63 -15.46 9.35 -19.76
C ASN A 63 -16.49 10.18 -20.50
N SER A 64 -16.00 11.24 -21.13
CA SER A 64 -16.70 11.94 -22.20
C SER A 64 -15.62 12.51 -23.12
N SER A 65 -15.06 11.65 -23.95
CA SER A 65 -14.52 12.10 -25.24
C SER A 65 -15.29 11.37 -26.33
N LEU A 66 -16.38 12.00 -26.73
CA LEU A 66 -16.98 11.82 -28.04
C LEU A 66 -16.07 12.52 -29.05
N GLY A 67 -15.62 11.76 -30.05
CA GLY A 67 -14.93 12.20 -31.26
C GLY A 67 -14.98 11.08 -32.27
#